data_AF-A0A0A0L8U7-F1
#
_entry.id   AF-A0A0A0L8U7-F1
#
_cell.length_a   1.000
_cell.length_b   1.000
_cell.length_c   1.000
_cell.angle_alpha   90.00
_cell.angle_beta   90.00
_cell.angle_gamma   90.00
#
_symmetry.space_group_name_H-M   'P 1'
#
loop_
_entity.id
_entity.type
_entity.pdbx_description
1 polymer ?
#
loop_
_entity_poly.entity_id
_entity_poly.type
_entity_poly.pdbx_seq_one_letter_code
_entity_poly.pdbx_strand_id
1 'polypeptide(L)'
;MLSKFLRPILSSCRRPHLFSSPFQSLLNPILPSHLHHRFLCSLSPPSSALLPPQNSDNLNLPIPKVRTQTPLEKQFESWVQKLKPGFSPSDVNEALQAQSDPDLALDLFRWTAQQRGYKHNHLTYLTIIKILIYRRRCHLAETLVEEVIAGACEMSVPLYNSVIRFCCARKCRFNRAFDVYKKMWKSDDCKPTLETYAMLFNSLLRRFNKLSVSYVYLHSVRSLTKQMKSSGVIPDTFVLNMIIKAYSKCLEVDEAIRVFREMGLYACQPNSYTYGYIAKGLCEKGRVEQGLEFYKEMRVRGLIPSSSTYMILICSLAMERRFEEAIEICFDMLCNSMAPDLLTYRTLLEGLCREGRDSEAFDLLDELRKRDKLMNEKTFKTLLNGLHTVGRD
;
A
#
# COMPACT_ATOMS: atom_id res chain seq x y z
N MET A 1 38.47 -7.44 24.50
CA MET A 1 38.79 -6.26 23.65
C MET A 1 37.56 -5.38 23.38
N LEU A 2 36.34 -5.93 23.39
CA LEU A 2 35.06 -5.23 23.17
C LEU A 2 34.74 -4.09 24.17
N SER A 3 35.25 -4.12 25.41
CA SER A 3 34.96 -3.08 26.43
C SER A 3 35.50 -1.67 26.09
N LYS A 4 36.52 -1.57 25.23
CA LYS A 4 37.01 -0.27 24.71
C LYS A 4 36.13 0.27 23.57
N PHE A 5 35.49 -0.61 22.80
CA PHE A 5 34.63 -0.25 21.65
C PHE A 5 33.20 0.12 22.04
N LEU A 6 32.73 -0.32 23.22
CA LEU A 6 31.35 -0.08 23.69
C LEU A 6 31.15 1.30 24.35
N ARG A 7 32.21 1.99 24.78
CA ARG A 7 32.09 3.28 25.50
C ARG A 7 31.56 4.45 24.65
N PRO A 8 31.90 4.61 23.36
CA PRO A 8 31.33 5.67 22.52
C PRO A 8 29.83 5.43 22.24
N ILE A 9 29.41 4.18 22.06
CA ILE A 9 28.04 3.81 21.67
C ILE A 9 27.03 4.07 22.80
N LEU A 10 27.46 3.92 24.07
CA LEU A 10 26.64 4.27 25.23
C LEU A 10 26.32 5.78 25.31
N SER A 11 27.12 6.64 24.66
CA SER A 11 26.88 8.08 24.63
C SER A 11 25.91 8.51 23.51
N SER A 12 25.83 7.75 22.40
CA SER A 12 24.94 8.07 21.28
C SER A 12 23.48 7.72 21.55
N CYS A 13 23.21 6.66 22.32
CA CYS A 13 21.83 6.31 22.71
C CYS A 13 21.24 7.24 23.81
N ARG A 14 21.99 8.27 24.27
CA ARG A 14 21.54 9.26 25.28
C ARG A 14 21.34 10.70 24.78
N ARG A 15 21.52 11.01 23.49
CA ARG A 15 21.30 12.37 22.98
C ARG A 15 20.52 12.37 21.67
N PRO A 16 19.24 12.79 21.66
CA PRO A 16 18.72 13.51 20.52
C PRO A 16 19.53 14.81 20.42
N HIS A 17 20.14 15.07 19.27
CA HIS A 17 20.70 16.39 18.98
C HIS A 17 19.55 17.42 19.01
N LEU A 18 19.42 18.09 20.15
CA LEU A 18 18.54 19.24 20.35
C LEU A 18 19.16 20.45 19.65
N PHE A 19 18.57 20.84 18.52
CA PHE A 19 18.56 22.23 18.08
C PHE A 19 17.10 22.72 18.15
N SER A 20 16.89 23.71 19.02
CA SER A 20 15.66 24.47 19.29
C SER A 20 15.10 25.13 18.02
N SER A 21 13.79 25.20 17.76
CA SER A 21 12.76 25.95 18.49
C SER A 21 11.36 25.74 17.81
N PRO A 22 10.25 26.44 18.19
CA PRO A 22 9.10 25.85 18.87
C PRO A 22 7.81 25.81 18.03
N PHE A 23 6.91 24.85 18.27
CA PHE A 23 5.45 25.05 18.25
C PHE A 23 4.78 23.79 18.81
N GLN A 24 4.02 23.96 19.90
CA GLN A 24 3.32 22.91 20.61
C GLN A 24 1.82 23.24 20.66
N SER A 25 1.01 22.19 20.89
CA SER A 25 -0.44 22.15 21.17
C SER A 25 -1.30 21.99 19.91
N LEU A 26 -2.30 21.10 19.79
CA LEU A 26 -3.18 20.36 20.72
C LEU A 26 -3.90 19.26 19.86
N LEU A 27 -4.12 17.99 20.24
CA LEU A 27 -5.25 17.47 21.03
C LEU A 27 -5.24 15.92 21.02
N ASN A 28 -5.68 15.30 22.11
CA ASN A 28 -5.88 13.85 22.32
C ASN A 28 -7.37 13.45 22.24
N PRO A 29 -7.69 12.14 22.11
CA PRO A 29 -9.03 11.62 21.77
C PRO A 29 -9.84 11.11 22.97
N ILE A 30 -11.15 10.87 22.77
CA ILE A 30 -12.03 10.16 23.71
C ILE A 30 -12.74 9.00 22.99
N LEU A 31 -12.73 7.84 23.65
CA LEU A 31 -13.47 6.60 23.38
C LEU A 31 -14.40 6.35 24.59
N PRO A 32 -15.47 5.55 24.44
CA PRO A 32 -15.68 4.52 25.46
C PRO A 32 -16.17 3.17 24.92
N SER A 33 -15.86 2.12 25.69
CA SER A 33 -16.16 0.70 25.53
C SER A 33 -17.23 0.20 26.52
N HIS A 34 -17.67 -1.08 26.34
CA HIS A 34 -18.30 -2.03 27.29
C HIS A 34 -19.84 -2.19 27.28
N LEU A 35 -20.49 -3.37 27.36
CA LEU A 35 -20.19 -4.81 27.63
C LEU A 35 -21.31 -5.68 26.96
N HIS A 36 -21.05 -6.80 26.26
CA HIS A 36 -20.99 -8.23 26.68
C HIS A 36 -22.23 -8.90 27.33
N HIS A 37 -22.78 -9.93 26.67
CA HIS A 37 -23.05 -11.33 27.14
C HIS A 37 -23.92 -12.09 26.10
N ARG A 38 -23.37 -12.97 25.23
CA ARG A 38 -23.31 -14.47 25.28
C ARG A 38 -24.56 -15.19 25.84
N PHE A 39 -25.21 -16.05 25.03
CA PHE A 39 -25.16 -17.52 25.12
C PHE A 39 -25.91 -18.23 23.94
N LEU A 40 -25.61 -19.52 23.76
CA LEU A 40 -25.77 -20.38 22.58
C LEU A 40 -26.98 -21.35 22.64
N CYS A 41 -27.45 -21.74 21.44
CA CYS A 41 -27.95 -23.07 20.97
C CYS A 41 -28.98 -23.91 21.76
N SER A 42 -30.03 -24.38 21.05
CA SER A 42 -30.36 -25.82 20.80
C SER A 42 -31.77 -25.97 20.16
N LEU A 43 -31.87 -26.58 18.96
CA LEU A 43 -32.44 -27.92 18.64
C LEU A 43 -33.99 -28.11 18.82
N SER A 44 -34.75 -27.89 17.72
CA SER A 44 -35.75 -28.76 17.01
C SER A 44 -36.55 -29.90 17.72
N PRO A 45 -37.62 -30.49 17.10
CA PRO A 45 -38.99 -30.02 16.75
C PRO A 45 -40.09 -31.05 17.25
N PRO A 46 -41.13 -31.47 16.48
CA PRO A 46 -42.48 -30.92 16.25
C PRO A 46 -43.64 -31.85 16.74
N SER A 47 -44.93 -31.46 16.58
CA SER A 47 -46.14 -32.31 16.33
C SER A 47 -47.42 -31.53 16.68
N SER A 48 -48.24 -31.10 15.72
CA SER A 48 -49.38 -31.81 15.07
C SER A 48 -50.63 -31.98 15.94
N ALA A 49 -51.71 -31.29 15.56
CA ALA A 49 -53.14 -31.58 15.81
C ALA A 49 -53.90 -30.24 15.75
N LEU A 50 -55.12 -30.06 15.22
CA LEU A 50 -56.15 -30.87 14.59
C LEU A 50 -57.18 -29.81 14.09
N LEU A 51 -57.68 -29.92 12.86
CA LEU A 51 -58.99 -29.36 12.43
C LEU A 51 -60.07 -30.41 12.82
N PRO A 52 -61.39 -30.11 12.95
CA PRO A 52 -62.24 -29.28 12.06
C PRO A 52 -63.43 -28.61 12.84
N PRO A 53 -64.62 -28.26 12.28
CA PRO A 53 -65.10 -28.21 10.90
C PRO A 53 -65.77 -26.89 10.45
N GLN A 54 -66.11 -26.91 9.16
CA GLN A 54 -66.68 -25.86 8.33
C GLN A 54 -68.14 -25.53 8.69
N ASN A 55 -68.52 -24.27 8.50
CA ASN A 55 -69.86 -23.86 8.10
C ASN A 55 -69.75 -22.79 7.01
N SER A 56 -70.70 -22.86 6.09
CA SER A 56 -70.68 -22.30 4.75
C SER A 56 -71.11 -20.83 4.65
N ASP A 57 -70.77 -20.28 3.49
CA ASP A 57 -71.40 -19.14 2.80
C ASP A 57 -71.17 -17.73 3.36
N ASN A 58 -70.22 -17.03 2.73
CA ASN A 58 -70.56 -15.82 1.97
C ASN A 58 -69.42 -15.42 1.03
N LEU A 59 -69.78 -15.22 -0.24
CA LEU A 59 -68.95 -14.67 -1.30
C LEU A 59 -68.32 -13.34 -0.88
N ASN A 60 -66.99 -13.28 -0.81
CA ASN A 60 -66.23 -12.05 -0.97
C ASN A 60 -64.90 -12.36 -1.66
N LEU A 61 -64.74 -11.82 -2.87
CA LEU A 61 -63.50 -11.82 -3.64
C LEU A 61 -62.34 -11.27 -2.78
N PRO A 62 -61.15 -11.90 -2.74
CA PRO A 62 -60.01 -11.30 -2.07
C PRO A 62 -59.48 -10.12 -2.89
N ILE A 63 -59.59 -8.94 -2.30
CA ILE A 63 -58.88 -7.70 -2.62
C ILE A 63 -57.40 -8.01 -2.96
N PRO A 64 -56.80 -7.42 -4.00
CA PRO A 64 -55.38 -7.67 -4.31
C PRO A 64 -54.52 -7.20 -3.13
N LYS A 65 -53.73 -8.12 -2.57
CA LYS A 65 -52.72 -7.80 -1.55
C LYS A 65 -51.83 -6.70 -2.09
N VAL A 66 -51.97 -5.48 -1.53
CA VAL A 66 -51.08 -4.35 -1.80
C VAL A 66 -49.66 -4.82 -1.49
N ARG A 67 -48.81 -4.95 -2.51
CA ARG A 67 -47.38 -5.21 -2.33
C ARG A 67 -46.83 -4.12 -1.41
N THR A 68 -46.40 -4.49 -0.21
CA THR A 68 -45.66 -3.59 0.66
C THR A 68 -44.31 -3.32 0.01
N GLN A 69 -44.18 -2.14 -0.61
CA GLN A 69 -42.94 -1.72 -1.25
C GLN A 69 -41.79 -1.71 -0.24
N THR A 70 -40.61 -2.15 -0.68
CA THR A 70 -39.41 -2.08 0.15
C THR A 70 -39.00 -0.61 0.38
N PRO A 71 -38.28 -0.28 1.46
CA PRO A 71 -37.81 1.09 1.69
C PRO A 71 -36.97 1.64 0.53
N LEU A 72 -36.22 0.77 -0.17
CA LEU A 72 -35.44 1.11 -1.36
C LEU A 72 -36.33 1.45 -2.56
N GLU A 73 -37.43 0.72 -2.78
CA GLU A 73 -38.41 1.04 -3.82
C GLU A 73 -39.09 2.40 -3.58
N LYS A 74 -39.42 2.73 -2.33
CA LYS A 74 -39.98 4.05 -1.98
C LYS A 74 -38.99 5.18 -2.22
N GLN A 75 -37.71 4.96 -1.90
CA GLN A 75 -36.64 5.93 -2.19
C GLN A 75 -36.43 6.11 -3.69
N PHE A 76 -36.44 5.02 -4.45
CA PHE A 76 -36.37 5.05 -5.91
C PHE A 76 -37.51 5.88 -6.51
N GLU A 77 -38.75 5.59 -6.11
CA GLU A 77 -39.94 6.32 -6.58
C GLU A 77 -39.88 7.80 -6.22
N SER A 78 -39.40 8.15 -5.02
CA SER A 78 -39.18 9.55 -4.62
C SER A 78 -38.24 10.28 -5.57
N TRP A 79 -37.14 9.64 -5.97
CA TRP A 79 -36.19 10.22 -6.94
C TRP A 79 -36.77 10.30 -8.35
N VAL A 80 -37.51 9.28 -8.79
CA VAL A 80 -38.19 9.30 -10.08
C VAL A 80 -39.18 10.46 -10.18
N GLN A 81 -39.89 10.78 -9.08
CA GLN A 81 -40.79 11.94 -9.04
C GLN A 81 -40.01 13.26 -9.05
N LYS A 82 -38.91 13.37 -8.30
CA LYS A 82 -38.06 14.58 -8.28
C LYS A 82 -37.41 14.89 -9.63
N LEU A 83 -37.10 13.86 -10.42
CA LEU A 83 -36.47 14.02 -11.73
C LEU A 83 -37.48 14.35 -12.84
N LYS A 84 -38.80 14.33 -12.60
CA LYS A 84 -39.81 14.70 -13.61
C LYS A 84 -40.27 16.15 -13.42
N PRO A 85 -40.49 16.94 -14.51
CA PRO A 85 -40.42 16.59 -15.92
C PRO A 85 -39.13 17.11 -16.60
N GLY A 86 -38.26 16.18 -17.03
CA GLY A 86 -37.01 16.48 -17.72
C GLY A 86 -35.86 16.74 -16.74
N PHE A 87 -34.72 16.12 -16.99
CA PHE A 87 -33.54 16.22 -16.12
C PHE A 87 -32.27 16.29 -16.96
N SER A 88 -31.30 17.05 -16.47
CA SER A 88 -29.96 17.14 -17.01
C SER A 88 -29.04 16.07 -16.38
N PRO A 89 -27.88 15.77 -16.98
CA PRO A 89 -26.88 14.93 -16.35
C PRO A 89 -26.40 15.46 -14.99
N SER A 90 -26.51 16.76 -14.73
CA SER A 90 -26.18 17.36 -13.42
C SER A 90 -27.18 16.94 -12.36
N ASP A 91 -28.48 17.00 -12.66
CA ASP A 91 -29.55 16.57 -11.74
C ASP A 91 -29.42 15.07 -11.41
N VAL A 92 -29.06 14.26 -12.41
CA VAL A 92 -28.78 12.83 -12.22
C VAL A 92 -27.54 12.63 -11.36
N ASN A 93 -26.49 13.42 -11.56
CA ASN A 93 -25.30 13.35 -10.73
C ASN A 93 -25.60 13.70 -9.26
N GLU A 94 -26.40 14.72 -8.99
CA GLU A 94 -26.85 15.05 -7.63
C GLU A 94 -27.65 13.91 -7.00
N ALA A 95 -28.58 13.33 -7.78
CA ALA A 95 -29.35 12.17 -7.35
C ALA A 95 -28.45 10.98 -6.98
N LEU A 96 -27.41 10.70 -7.78
CA LEU A 96 -26.45 9.63 -7.51
C LEU A 96 -25.60 9.90 -6.27
N GLN A 97 -25.12 11.15 -6.10
CA GLN A 97 -24.31 11.53 -4.93
C GLN A 97 -25.09 11.43 -3.61
N ALA A 98 -26.42 11.63 -3.65
CA ALA A 98 -27.29 11.50 -2.50
C ALA A 98 -27.53 10.03 -2.07
N GLN A 99 -27.16 9.04 -2.88
CA GLN A 99 -27.39 7.64 -2.55
C GLN A 99 -26.31 7.05 -1.65
N SER A 100 -26.73 6.43 -0.54
CA SER A 100 -25.86 5.62 0.32
C SER A 100 -25.70 4.18 -0.19
N ASP A 101 -26.73 3.66 -0.84
CA ASP A 101 -26.83 2.28 -1.34
C ASP A 101 -26.36 2.18 -2.80
N PRO A 102 -25.40 1.28 -3.11
CA PRO A 102 -24.82 1.18 -4.45
C PRO A 102 -25.77 0.55 -5.48
N ASP A 103 -26.69 -0.32 -5.06
CA ASP A 103 -27.58 -1.04 -5.95
C ASP A 103 -28.73 -0.10 -6.38
N LEU A 104 -29.29 0.69 -5.44
CA LEU A 104 -30.23 1.77 -5.74
C LEU A 104 -29.63 2.84 -6.66
N ALA A 105 -28.37 3.24 -6.43
CA ALA A 105 -27.67 4.17 -7.30
C ALA A 105 -27.54 3.63 -8.73
N LEU A 106 -27.27 2.32 -8.87
CA LEU A 106 -27.17 1.67 -10.18
C LEU A 106 -28.54 1.57 -10.87
N ASP A 107 -29.59 1.28 -10.13
CA ASP A 107 -30.95 1.22 -10.67
C ASP A 107 -31.41 2.60 -11.15
N LEU A 108 -31.13 3.67 -10.40
CA LEU A 108 -31.35 5.05 -10.84
C LEU A 108 -30.53 5.39 -12.10
N PHE A 109 -29.26 4.97 -12.14
CA PHE A 109 -28.41 5.17 -13.32
C PHE A 109 -28.95 4.46 -14.56
N ARG A 110 -29.44 3.22 -14.42
CA ARG A 110 -30.02 2.45 -15.53
C ARG A 110 -31.37 3.01 -15.97
N TRP A 111 -32.22 3.41 -15.02
CA TRP A 111 -33.52 3.99 -15.31
C TRP A 111 -33.40 5.32 -16.06
N THR A 112 -32.47 6.18 -15.65
CA THR A 112 -32.21 7.45 -16.33
C THR A 112 -31.71 7.23 -17.77
N ALA A 113 -30.89 6.20 -18.01
CA ALA A 113 -30.42 5.84 -19.35
C ALA A 113 -31.54 5.37 -20.30
N GLN A 114 -32.67 4.90 -19.78
CA GLN A 114 -33.82 4.46 -20.59
C GLN A 114 -34.74 5.62 -21.01
N GLN A 115 -34.55 6.82 -20.43
CA GLN A 115 -35.42 7.95 -20.75
C GLN A 115 -35.13 8.52 -22.14
N ARG A 116 -36.19 8.84 -22.88
CA ARG A 116 -36.09 9.33 -24.26
C ARG A 116 -35.27 10.62 -24.32
N GLY A 117 -34.25 10.63 -25.17
CA GLY A 117 -33.41 11.80 -25.41
C GLY A 117 -32.31 12.05 -24.37
N TYR A 118 -32.19 11.20 -23.34
CA TYR A 118 -31.15 11.34 -22.33
C TYR A 118 -29.95 10.44 -22.63
N LYS A 119 -28.73 10.96 -22.40
CA LYS A 119 -27.47 10.20 -22.43
C LYS A 119 -26.61 10.61 -21.24
N HIS A 120 -25.97 9.61 -20.63
CA HIS A 120 -25.02 9.84 -19.55
C HIS A 120 -23.75 10.52 -20.06
N ASN A 121 -23.17 11.39 -19.23
CA ASN A 121 -21.93 12.07 -19.52
C ASN A 121 -20.80 11.58 -18.59
N HIS A 122 -19.61 12.15 -18.74
CA HIS A 122 -18.44 11.76 -17.95
C HIS A 122 -18.65 11.91 -16.43
N LEU A 123 -19.48 12.86 -15.98
CA LEU A 123 -19.73 13.12 -14.56
C LEU A 123 -20.60 12.02 -13.94
N THR A 124 -21.70 11.65 -14.59
CA THR A 124 -22.59 10.60 -14.08
C THR A 124 -21.87 9.25 -14.05
N TYR A 125 -21.10 8.91 -15.09
CA TYR A 125 -20.23 7.72 -15.10
C TYR A 125 -19.16 7.75 -14.01
N LEU A 126 -18.49 8.90 -13.80
CA LEU A 126 -17.49 9.05 -12.73
C LEU A 126 -18.08 8.78 -11.34
N THR A 127 -19.25 9.36 -11.07
CA THR A 127 -19.92 9.25 -9.77
C THR A 127 -20.37 7.82 -9.49
N ILE A 128 -21.05 7.16 -10.43
CA ILE A 128 -21.50 5.78 -10.22
C ILE A 128 -20.31 4.82 -10.06
N ILE A 129 -19.24 4.98 -10.85
CA ILE A 129 -18.03 4.15 -10.72
C ILE A 129 -17.41 4.34 -9.33
N LYS A 130 -17.31 5.58 -8.83
CA LYS A 130 -16.79 5.86 -7.47
C LYS A 130 -17.63 5.19 -6.38
N ILE A 131 -18.97 5.28 -6.45
CA ILE A 131 -19.89 4.67 -5.49
C ILE A 131 -19.69 3.15 -5.45
N LEU A 132 -19.69 2.50 -6.63
CA LEU A 132 -19.53 1.05 -6.74
C LEU A 132 -18.16 0.57 -6.22
N ILE A 133 -17.09 1.31 -6.50
CA ILE A 133 -15.74 1.00 -5.99
C ILE A 133 -15.69 1.13 -4.47
N TYR A 134 -16.19 2.22 -3.91
CA TYR A 134 -16.18 2.48 -2.47
C TYR A 134 -16.96 1.41 -1.68
N ARG A 135 -18.10 0.97 -2.22
CA ARG A 135 -18.94 -0.08 -1.63
C ARG A 135 -18.53 -1.51 -2.01
N ARG A 136 -17.37 -1.69 -2.66
CA ARG A 136 -16.80 -2.99 -3.07
C ARG A 136 -17.68 -3.81 -4.03
N ARG A 137 -18.61 -3.17 -4.77
CA ARG A 137 -19.41 -3.78 -5.87
C ARG A 137 -18.58 -3.87 -7.15
N CYS A 138 -17.52 -4.66 -7.05
CA CYS A 138 -16.44 -4.78 -8.01
C CYS A 138 -16.88 -5.23 -9.42
N HIS A 139 -17.77 -6.22 -9.52
CA HIS A 139 -18.21 -6.75 -10.81
C HIS A 139 -19.08 -5.74 -11.60
N LEU A 140 -19.91 -4.98 -10.89
CA LEU A 140 -20.76 -3.95 -11.50
C LEU A 140 -19.96 -2.73 -11.93
N ALA A 141 -18.93 -2.34 -11.17
CA ALA A 141 -18.01 -1.28 -11.59
C ALA A 141 -17.25 -1.66 -12.87
N GLU A 142 -16.92 -2.94 -13.03
CA GLU A 142 -16.20 -3.46 -14.19
C GLU A 142 -17.02 -3.39 -15.47
N THR A 143 -18.23 -3.93 -15.44
CA THR A 143 -19.44 -3.33 -16.01
C THR A 143 -19.26 -2.04 -16.81
N LEU A 144 -19.45 -0.98 -16.04
CA LEU A 144 -19.47 0.40 -16.50
C LEU A 144 -18.10 0.86 -17.00
N VAL A 145 -17.00 0.36 -16.43
CA VAL A 145 -15.65 0.68 -16.91
C VAL A 145 -15.45 0.19 -18.34
N GLU A 146 -15.88 -1.02 -18.69
CA GLU A 146 -15.74 -1.52 -20.07
C GLU A 146 -16.64 -0.76 -21.04
N GLU A 147 -17.86 -0.36 -20.63
CA GLU A 147 -18.73 0.53 -21.42
C GLU A 147 -18.04 1.88 -21.70
N VAL A 148 -17.45 2.50 -20.67
CA VAL A 148 -16.70 3.75 -20.81
C VAL A 148 -15.49 3.57 -21.74
N ILE A 149 -14.74 2.48 -21.62
CA ILE A 149 -13.59 2.21 -22.50
C ILE A 149 -14.02 1.95 -23.96
N ALA A 150 -15.23 1.41 -24.17
CA ALA A 150 -15.84 1.23 -25.49
C ALA A 150 -16.35 2.53 -26.12
N GLY A 151 -16.39 3.65 -25.38
CA GLY A 151 -16.78 4.96 -25.89
C GLY A 151 -18.21 5.37 -25.55
N ALA A 152 -18.78 4.87 -24.46
CA ALA A 152 -20.13 5.23 -24.03
C ALA A 152 -20.32 6.72 -23.68
N CYS A 153 -19.25 7.44 -23.33
CA CYS A 153 -19.28 8.87 -23.06
C CYS A 153 -17.95 9.54 -23.44
N GLU A 154 -17.96 10.87 -23.54
CA GLU A 154 -16.73 11.66 -23.60
C GLU A 154 -15.89 11.42 -22.35
N MET A 155 -14.57 11.45 -22.50
CA MET A 155 -13.66 11.20 -21.39
C MET A 155 -13.14 12.51 -20.81
N SER A 156 -13.16 12.61 -19.48
CA SER A 156 -12.49 13.67 -18.73
C SER A 156 -11.28 13.12 -17.99
N VAL A 157 -10.31 13.98 -17.63
CA VAL A 157 -9.13 13.59 -16.83
C VAL A 157 -9.52 12.84 -15.53
N PRO A 158 -10.51 13.29 -14.72
CA PRO A 158 -10.94 12.56 -13.54
C PRO A 158 -11.53 11.18 -13.85
N LEU A 159 -12.26 11.03 -14.97
CA LEU A 159 -12.82 9.75 -15.40
C LEU A 159 -11.72 8.79 -15.86
N TYR A 160 -10.75 9.26 -16.65
CA TYR A 160 -9.55 8.49 -17.00
C TYR A 160 -8.82 8.00 -15.75
N ASN A 161 -8.54 8.89 -14.79
CA ASN A 161 -7.86 8.51 -13.55
C ASN A 161 -8.68 7.51 -12.73
N SER A 162 -10.01 7.63 -12.68
CA SER A 162 -10.88 6.67 -11.99
C SER A 162 -10.81 5.27 -12.61
N VAL A 163 -10.90 5.20 -13.94
CA VAL A 163 -10.78 3.95 -14.70
C VAL A 163 -9.40 3.31 -14.51
N ILE A 164 -8.33 4.10 -14.66
CA ILE A 164 -6.95 3.61 -14.46
C ILE A 164 -6.76 3.10 -13.03
N ARG A 165 -7.24 3.83 -12.01
CA ARG A 165 -7.19 3.40 -10.60
C ARG A 165 -7.85 2.04 -10.41
N PHE A 166 -9.04 1.85 -10.99
CA PHE A 166 -9.77 0.59 -10.94
C PHE A 166 -8.98 -0.56 -11.58
N CYS A 167 -8.44 -0.33 -12.78
CA CYS A 167 -7.62 -1.33 -13.49
C CYS A 167 -6.32 -1.68 -12.72
N CYS A 168 -5.66 -0.69 -12.10
CA CYS A 168 -4.46 -0.89 -11.28
C CYS A 168 -4.72 -1.62 -9.96
N ALA A 169 -5.93 -1.55 -9.41
CA ALA A 169 -6.27 -2.18 -8.14
C ALA A 169 -6.35 -3.72 -8.24
N ARG A 170 -6.68 -4.28 -9.41
CA ARG A 170 -6.86 -5.72 -9.59
C ARG A 170 -5.67 -6.41 -10.24
N LYS A 171 -5.30 -7.56 -9.68
CA LYS A 171 -4.13 -8.36 -10.12
C LYS A 171 -4.16 -8.83 -11.58
N CYS A 172 -5.29 -8.78 -12.30
CA CYS A 172 -5.38 -9.29 -13.67
C CYS A 172 -5.65 -8.23 -14.74
N ARG A 173 -5.70 -6.93 -14.42
CA ARG A 173 -6.11 -5.88 -15.38
C ARG A 173 -5.11 -4.75 -15.58
N PHE A 174 -3.85 -4.95 -15.19
CA PHE A 174 -2.84 -3.90 -15.33
C PHE A 174 -2.57 -3.54 -16.80
N ASN A 175 -2.60 -4.51 -17.73
CA ASN A 175 -2.48 -4.25 -19.17
C ASN A 175 -3.56 -3.27 -19.65
N ARG A 176 -4.81 -3.46 -19.18
CA ARG A 176 -5.93 -2.57 -19.48
C ARG A 176 -5.68 -1.15 -18.99
N ALA A 177 -5.04 -0.98 -17.82
CA ALA A 177 -4.64 0.34 -17.32
C ALA A 177 -3.69 1.05 -18.30
N PHE A 178 -2.74 0.33 -18.90
CA PHE A 178 -1.84 0.88 -19.90
C PHE A 178 -2.53 1.17 -21.23
N ASP A 179 -3.53 0.39 -21.63
CA ASP A 179 -4.34 0.68 -22.82
C ASP A 179 -5.14 1.98 -22.66
N VAL A 180 -5.78 2.15 -21.49
CA VAL A 180 -6.52 3.37 -21.16
C VAL A 180 -5.58 4.57 -21.07
N TYR A 181 -4.41 4.41 -20.45
CA TYR A 181 -3.37 5.43 -20.42
C TYR A 181 -2.90 5.81 -21.84
N LYS A 182 -2.68 4.85 -22.74
CA LYS A 182 -2.31 5.13 -24.14
C LYS A 182 -3.40 5.91 -24.87
N LYS A 183 -4.69 5.61 -24.60
CA LYS A 183 -5.81 6.39 -25.14
C LYS A 183 -5.77 7.83 -24.62
N MET A 184 -5.58 8.02 -23.32
CA MET A 184 -5.43 9.34 -22.70
C MET A 184 -4.22 10.12 -23.24
N TRP A 185 -3.08 9.45 -23.43
CA TRP A 185 -1.88 10.09 -23.98
C TRP A 185 -2.08 10.64 -25.40
N LYS A 186 -2.88 9.92 -26.21
CA LYS A 186 -3.18 10.29 -27.60
C LYS A 186 -4.28 11.32 -27.75
N SER A 187 -5.11 11.56 -26.74
CA SER A 187 -6.16 12.57 -26.84
C SER A 187 -5.58 13.97 -26.69
N ASP A 188 -6.17 14.94 -27.38
CA ASP A 188 -5.74 16.34 -27.32
C ASP A 188 -6.27 17.02 -26.06
N ASP A 189 -7.49 16.69 -25.66
CA ASP A 189 -8.20 17.37 -24.56
C ASP A 189 -7.81 16.88 -23.15
N CYS A 190 -7.27 15.66 -23.01
CA CYS A 190 -7.05 15.03 -21.71
C CYS A 190 -5.62 14.51 -21.56
N LYS A 191 -4.73 15.30 -20.97
CA LYS A 191 -3.34 14.88 -20.75
C LYS A 191 -3.14 14.16 -19.41
N PRO A 192 -2.27 13.14 -19.34
CA PRO A 192 -1.93 12.46 -18.09
C PRO A 192 -1.37 13.41 -17.04
N THR A 193 -1.76 13.16 -15.78
CA THR A 193 -1.37 13.96 -14.62
C THR A 193 -0.38 13.20 -13.74
N LEU A 194 0.23 13.88 -12.76
CA LEU A 194 1.08 13.23 -11.75
C LEU A 194 0.38 12.05 -11.07
N GLU A 195 -0.92 12.20 -10.77
CA GLU A 195 -1.75 11.11 -10.21
C GLU A 195 -1.79 9.90 -11.15
N THR A 196 -1.98 10.13 -12.45
CA THR A 196 -1.98 9.08 -13.48
C THR A 196 -0.68 8.27 -13.44
N TYR A 197 0.47 8.97 -13.43
CA TYR A 197 1.78 8.34 -13.36
C TYR A 197 2.01 7.58 -12.06
N ALA A 198 1.66 8.18 -10.92
CA ALA A 198 1.80 7.56 -9.61
C ALA A 198 1.04 6.22 -9.53
N MET A 199 -0.20 6.17 -10.05
CA MET A 199 -0.99 4.93 -10.09
C MET A 199 -0.33 3.85 -10.96
N LEU A 200 0.16 4.22 -12.14
CA LEU A 200 0.82 3.31 -13.07
C LEU A 200 2.14 2.78 -12.49
N PHE A 201 3.01 3.64 -11.95
CA PHE A 201 4.24 3.20 -11.28
C PHE A 201 3.95 2.27 -10.10
N ASN A 202 2.90 2.54 -9.32
CA ASN A 202 2.56 1.70 -8.17
C ASN A 202 2.08 0.32 -8.63
N SER A 203 1.27 0.29 -9.69
CA SER A 203 0.82 -0.95 -10.30
C SER A 203 1.96 -1.80 -10.85
N LEU A 204 2.99 -1.17 -11.44
CA LEU A 204 4.22 -1.83 -11.89
C LEU A 204 4.99 -2.38 -10.69
N LEU A 205 5.29 -1.56 -9.69
CA LEU A 205 6.09 -1.96 -8.52
C LEU A 205 5.47 -3.10 -7.70
N ARG A 206 4.13 -3.24 -7.69
CA ARG A 206 3.46 -4.40 -7.08
C ARG A 206 3.84 -5.74 -7.73
N ARG A 207 4.37 -5.72 -8.96
CA ARG A 207 4.87 -6.90 -9.68
C ARG A 207 6.33 -7.21 -9.41
N PHE A 208 7.06 -6.33 -8.72
CA PHE A 208 8.48 -6.51 -8.44
C PHE A 208 8.64 -7.48 -7.26
N ASN A 209 8.35 -8.76 -7.52
CA ASN A 209 8.45 -9.83 -6.53
C ASN A 209 9.80 -10.56 -6.63
N LYS A 210 10.12 -11.12 -7.80
CA LYS A 210 11.36 -11.82 -8.14
C LYS A 210 12.20 -10.91 -9.04
N LEU A 211 13.52 -11.06 -8.97
CA LEU A 211 14.45 -10.25 -9.74
C LEU A 211 14.20 -10.36 -11.26
N SER A 212 14.04 -11.59 -11.78
CA SER A 212 13.75 -11.84 -13.20
C SER A 212 12.48 -11.14 -13.70
N VAL A 213 11.39 -11.19 -12.91
CA VAL A 213 10.13 -10.51 -13.23
C VAL A 213 10.31 -9.00 -13.16
N SER A 214 11.05 -8.50 -12.18
CA SER A 214 11.31 -7.07 -12.00
C SER A 214 12.04 -6.46 -13.20
N TYR A 215 13.01 -7.18 -13.80
CA TYR A 215 13.68 -6.75 -15.03
C TYR A 215 12.73 -6.58 -16.21
N VAL A 216 11.74 -7.47 -16.38
CA VAL A 216 10.75 -7.36 -17.46
C VAL A 216 9.96 -6.06 -17.34
N TYR A 217 9.52 -5.70 -16.13
CA TYR A 217 8.74 -4.47 -15.90
C TYR A 217 9.59 -3.21 -15.79
N LEU A 218 10.91 -3.32 -15.63
CA LEU A 218 11.80 -2.16 -15.57
C LEU A 218 11.80 -1.36 -16.87
N HIS A 219 11.65 -2.03 -18.02
CA HIS A 219 11.49 -1.35 -19.31
C HIS A 219 10.24 -0.44 -19.32
N SER A 220 9.13 -0.92 -18.75
CA SER A 220 7.91 -0.11 -18.62
C SER A 220 8.11 1.08 -17.68
N VAL A 221 8.84 0.92 -16.58
CA VAL A 221 9.20 2.03 -15.67
C VAL A 221 10.03 3.09 -16.40
N ARG A 222 11.05 2.68 -17.17
CA ARG A 222 11.88 3.57 -17.99
C ARG A 222 11.07 4.33 -19.03
N SER A 223 10.22 3.62 -19.77
CA SER A 223 9.35 4.20 -20.78
C SER A 223 8.38 5.22 -20.18
N LEU A 224 7.74 4.87 -19.07
CA LEU A 224 6.80 5.75 -18.37
C LEU A 224 7.50 6.99 -17.79
N THR A 225 8.72 6.85 -17.28
CA THR A 225 9.53 7.98 -16.79
C THR A 225 9.88 8.94 -17.92
N LYS A 226 10.28 8.43 -19.10
CA LYS A 226 10.55 9.27 -20.27
C LYS A 226 9.29 9.99 -20.74
N GLN A 227 8.15 9.29 -20.77
CA GLN A 227 6.87 9.87 -21.17
C GLN A 227 6.44 10.99 -20.22
N MET A 228 6.51 10.78 -18.91
CA MET A 228 6.23 11.81 -17.90
C MET A 228 7.08 13.06 -18.08
N LYS A 229 8.38 12.91 -18.38
CA LYS A 229 9.25 14.04 -18.70
C LYS A 229 8.82 14.75 -19.99
N SER A 230 8.50 14.01 -21.05
CA SER A 230 8.07 14.60 -22.33
C SER A 230 6.70 15.28 -22.29
N SER A 231 5.81 14.89 -21.37
CA SER A 231 4.53 15.58 -21.15
C SER A 231 4.66 16.81 -20.25
N GLY A 232 5.87 17.12 -19.76
CA GLY A 232 6.10 18.24 -18.85
C GLY A 232 5.53 18.03 -17.45
N VAL A 233 5.19 16.79 -17.08
CA VAL A 233 4.68 16.49 -15.74
C VAL A 233 5.85 16.40 -14.77
N ILE A 234 5.90 17.36 -13.83
CA ILE A 234 6.95 17.43 -12.82
C ILE A 234 6.71 16.32 -11.77
N PRO A 235 7.67 15.41 -11.55
CA PRO A 235 7.54 14.38 -10.53
C PRO A 235 7.73 14.93 -9.12
N ASP A 236 7.02 14.35 -8.16
CA ASP A 236 7.22 14.60 -6.74
C ASP A 236 8.18 13.58 -6.11
N THR A 237 8.55 13.81 -4.84
CA THR A 237 9.39 12.88 -4.06
C THR A 237 8.82 11.46 -4.05
N PHE A 238 7.49 11.31 -4.04
CA PHE A 238 6.84 10.00 -4.02
C PHE A 238 7.11 9.21 -5.29
N VAL A 239 6.88 9.80 -6.47
CA VAL A 239 7.13 9.16 -7.78
C VAL A 239 8.63 8.92 -7.99
N LEU A 240 9.49 9.87 -7.63
CA LEU A 240 10.95 9.69 -7.73
C LEU A 240 11.44 8.51 -6.88
N ASN A 241 10.93 8.38 -5.65
CA ASN A 241 11.23 7.24 -4.78
C ASN A 241 10.76 5.91 -5.38
N MET A 242 9.65 5.90 -6.11
CA MET A 242 9.17 4.70 -6.81
C MET A 242 10.10 4.30 -7.96
N ILE A 243 10.60 5.26 -8.72
CA ILE A 243 11.57 5.03 -9.79
C ILE A 243 12.89 4.53 -9.20
N ILE A 244 13.40 5.17 -8.14
CA ILE A 244 14.60 4.74 -7.41
C ILE A 244 14.43 3.30 -6.90
N LYS A 245 13.29 2.99 -6.26
CA LYS A 245 12.98 1.64 -5.79
C LYS A 245 13.02 0.61 -6.92
N ALA A 246 12.50 0.95 -8.09
CA ALA A 246 12.49 0.06 -9.26
C ALA A 246 13.92 -0.25 -9.72
N TYR A 247 14.77 0.78 -9.88
CA TYR A 247 16.17 0.60 -10.26
C TYR A 247 16.97 -0.18 -9.21
N SER A 248 16.83 0.17 -7.93
CA SER A 248 17.49 -0.54 -6.83
C SER A 248 17.12 -2.02 -6.78
N LYS A 249 15.83 -2.36 -6.93
CA LYS A 249 15.37 -3.76 -6.96
C LYS A 249 15.90 -4.56 -8.14
N CYS A 250 16.26 -3.89 -9.23
CA CYS A 250 16.87 -4.50 -10.41
C CYS A 250 18.39 -4.34 -10.44
N LEU A 251 19.01 -3.97 -9.31
CA LEU A 251 20.46 -3.79 -9.17
C LEU A 251 21.08 -2.80 -10.18
N GLU A 252 20.26 -1.92 -10.78
CA GLU A 252 20.69 -0.83 -11.64
C GLU A 252 20.97 0.43 -10.80
N VAL A 253 21.82 0.28 -9.80
CA VAL A 253 22.07 1.29 -8.77
C VAL A 253 22.62 2.61 -9.32
N ASP A 254 23.33 2.58 -10.45
CA ASP A 254 23.86 3.78 -11.10
C ASP A 254 22.74 4.68 -11.62
N GLU A 255 21.69 4.09 -12.20
CA GLU A 255 20.47 4.81 -12.60
C GLU A 255 19.67 5.27 -11.37
N ALA A 256 19.64 4.49 -10.29
CA ALA A 256 19.03 4.91 -9.02
C ALA A 256 19.72 6.17 -8.45
N ILE A 257 21.05 6.20 -8.44
CA ILE A 257 21.87 7.35 -8.01
C ILE A 257 21.66 8.54 -8.95
N ARG A 258 21.55 8.32 -10.26
CA ARG A 258 21.22 9.36 -11.22
C ARG A 258 19.88 10.03 -10.88
N VAL A 259 18.83 9.25 -10.64
CA VAL A 259 17.51 9.78 -10.26
C VAL A 259 17.56 10.51 -8.93
N PHE A 260 18.32 10.00 -7.96
CA PHE A 260 18.58 10.70 -6.68
C PHE A 260 19.18 12.09 -6.88
N ARG A 261 20.20 12.22 -7.75
CA ARG A 261 20.80 13.52 -8.08
C ARG A 261 19.82 14.45 -8.80
N GLU A 262 18.95 13.89 -9.65
CA GLU A 262 17.90 14.66 -10.33
C GLU A 262 16.83 15.20 -9.36
N MET A 263 16.66 14.65 -8.16
CA MET A 263 15.64 15.13 -7.19
C MET A 263 15.80 16.62 -6.87
N GLY A 264 17.05 17.12 -6.77
CA GLY A 264 17.33 18.53 -6.53
C GLY A 264 16.82 19.46 -7.63
N LEU A 265 16.78 18.97 -8.89
CA LEU A 265 16.27 19.74 -10.03
C LEU A 265 14.76 19.95 -9.96
N TYR A 266 14.04 19.07 -9.26
CA TYR A 266 12.60 19.16 -9.04
C TYR A 266 12.24 19.76 -7.67
N ALA A 267 13.21 20.38 -6.98
CA ALA A 267 13.07 20.84 -5.60
C ALA A 267 12.56 19.77 -4.61
N CYS A 268 12.78 18.49 -4.93
CA CYS A 268 12.36 17.36 -4.13
C CYS A 268 13.45 16.98 -3.13
N GLN A 269 13.08 16.87 -1.85
CA GLN A 269 14.03 16.47 -0.82
C GLN A 269 14.06 14.94 -0.66
N PRO A 270 15.25 14.32 -0.68
CA PRO A 270 15.42 12.92 -0.31
C PRO A 270 14.95 12.64 1.11
N ASN A 271 14.28 11.51 1.31
CA ASN A 271 13.80 11.07 2.63
C ASN A 271 14.34 9.68 2.98
N SER A 272 13.86 9.11 4.10
CA SER A 272 14.34 7.81 4.58
C SER A 272 14.15 6.67 3.58
N TYR A 273 13.10 6.72 2.75
CA TYR A 273 12.89 5.76 1.68
C TYR A 273 13.90 5.92 0.55
N THR A 274 14.23 7.16 0.17
CA THR A 274 15.20 7.45 -0.89
C THR A 274 16.56 6.81 -0.58
N TYR A 275 17.13 7.16 0.58
CA TYR A 275 18.40 6.60 1.04
C TYR A 275 18.30 5.08 1.25
N GLY A 276 17.22 4.63 1.89
CA GLY A 276 17.02 3.22 2.20
C GLY A 276 16.95 2.32 0.97
N TYR A 277 16.36 2.78 -0.14
CA TYR A 277 16.32 2.04 -1.40
C TYR A 277 17.69 1.98 -2.07
N ILE A 278 18.45 3.07 -2.07
CA ILE A 278 19.77 3.13 -2.71
C ILE A 278 20.79 2.31 -1.93
N ALA A 279 20.88 2.51 -0.61
CA ALA A 279 21.77 1.75 0.26
C ALA A 279 21.52 0.24 0.13
N LYS A 280 20.25 -0.17 0.20
CA LYS A 280 19.84 -1.56 -0.01
C LYS A 280 20.30 -2.10 -1.38
N GLY A 281 20.01 -1.38 -2.46
CA GLY A 281 20.37 -1.82 -3.81
C GLY A 281 21.89 -1.91 -4.01
N LEU A 282 22.66 -0.99 -3.43
CA LEU A 282 24.12 -0.99 -3.46
C LEU A 282 24.70 -2.21 -2.75
N CYS A 283 24.23 -2.50 -1.54
CA CYS A 283 24.63 -3.68 -0.78
C CYS A 283 24.27 -4.99 -1.50
N GLU A 284 23.05 -5.10 -2.06
CA GLU A 284 22.62 -6.28 -2.83
C GLU A 284 23.42 -6.45 -4.14
N LYS A 285 23.95 -5.37 -4.72
CA LYS A 285 24.85 -5.41 -5.89
C LYS A 285 26.30 -5.73 -5.51
N GLY A 286 26.65 -5.73 -4.22
CA GLY A 286 28.03 -5.90 -3.73
C GLY A 286 28.86 -4.62 -3.69
N ARG A 287 28.26 -3.43 -3.85
CA ARG A 287 28.92 -2.12 -3.64
C ARG A 287 28.73 -1.66 -2.19
N VAL A 288 29.14 -2.50 -1.24
CA VAL A 288 28.81 -2.34 0.19
C VAL A 288 29.34 -1.03 0.76
N GLU A 289 30.56 -0.62 0.39
CA GLU A 289 31.14 0.64 0.86
C GLU A 289 30.28 1.86 0.51
N GLN A 290 29.78 1.94 -0.72
CA GLN A 290 28.87 3.02 -1.11
C GLN A 290 27.51 2.89 -0.43
N GLY A 291 27.02 1.66 -0.24
CA GLY A 291 25.80 1.43 0.54
C GLY A 291 25.91 1.96 1.98
N LEU A 292 27.09 1.77 2.58
CA LEU A 292 27.43 2.29 3.90
C LEU A 292 27.56 3.82 3.91
N GLU A 293 28.14 4.42 2.88
CA GLU A 293 28.21 5.89 2.73
C GLU A 293 26.80 6.51 2.71
N PHE A 294 25.89 5.95 1.92
CA PHE A 294 24.48 6.38 1.90
C PHE A 294 23.79 6.20 3.26
N TYR A 295 24.10 5.13 4.00
CA TYR A 295 23.62 4.95 5.38
C TYR A 295 24.16 6.04 6.32
N LYS A 296 25.48 6.31 6.29
CA LYS A 296 26.11 7.34 7.12
C LYS A 296 25.52 8.72 6.83
N GLU A 297 25.37 9.08 5.56
CA GLU A 297 24.74 10.35 5.16
C GLU A 297 23.29 10.44 5.64
N MET A 298 22.53 9.34 5.51
CA MET A 298 21.16 9.25 6.02
C MET A 298 21.09 9.50 7.53
N ARG A 299 22.01 8.94 8.32
CA ARG A 299 22.06 9.16 9.78
C ARG A 299 22.46 10.59 10.13
N VAL A 300 23.42 11.19 9.43
CA VAL A 300 23.82 12.60 9.62
C VAL A 300 22.65 13.55 9.40
N ARG A 301 21.76 13.23 8.46
CA ARG A 301 20.52 14.00 8.20
C ARG A 301 19.39 13.73 9.19
N GLY A 302 19.63 12.94 10.23
CA GLY A 302 18.61 12.58 11.24
C GLY A 302 17.55 11.60 10.73
N LEU A 303 17.78 10.94 9.58
CA LEU A 303 16.85 9.98 9.02
C LEU A 303 17.13 8.56 9.59
N ILE A 304 16.06 7.82 9.88
CA ILE A 304 16.14 6.47 10.47
C ILE A 304 15.89 5.42 9.38
N PRO A 305 16.84 4.50 9.10
CA PRO A 305 16.66 3.43 8.14
C PRO A 305 15.50 2.51 8.49
N SER A 306 14.90 1.91 7.47
CA SER A 306 13.91 0.84 7.69
C SER A 306 14.58 -0.42 8.22
N SER A 307 13.85 -1.29 8.94
CA SER A 307 14.38 -2.58 9.40
C SER A 307 15.02 -3.39 8.26
N SER A 308 14.40 -3.38 7.08
CA SER A 308 14.93 -4.08 5.90
C SER A 308 16.25 -3.50 5.39
N THR A 309 16.47 -2.20 5.57
CA THR A 309 17.72 -1.53 5.19
C THR A 309 18.83 -1.91 6.16
N TYR A 310 18.54 -1.86 7.47
CA TYR A 310 19.47 -2.30 8.51
C TYR A 310 19.94 -3.74 8.31
N MET A 311 18.99 -4.68 8.18
CA MET A 311 19.29 -6.10 8.02
C MET A 311 20.23 -6.35 6.84
N ILE A 312 20.00 -5.68 5.70
CA ILE A 312 20.83 -5.87 4.50
C ILE A 312 22.22 -5.28 4.69
N LEU A 313 22.36 -4.10 5.29
CA LEU A 313 23.67 -3.52 5.61
C LEU A 313 24.47 -4.45 6.53
N ILE A 314 23.85 -4.93 7.62
CA ILE A 314 24.50 -5.83 8.59
C ILE A 314 24.95 -7.11 7.91
N CYS A 315 24.06 -7.78 7.17
CA CYS A 315 24.40 -9.01 6.47
C CYS A 315 25.50 -8.80 5.41
N SER A 316 25.43 -7.73 4.61
CA SER A 316 26.43 -7.43 3.59
C SER A 316 27.81 -7.15 4.19
N LEU A 317 27.88 -6.36 5.27
CA LEU A 317 29.15 -6.10 5.98
C LEU A 317 29.73 -7.36 6.60
N ALA A 318 28.88 -8.19 7.24
CA ALA A 318 29.31 -9.47 7.81
C ALA A 318 29.85 -10.43 6.73
N MET A 319 29.24 -10.45 5.54
CA MET A 319 29.74 -11.24 4.40
C MET A 319 31.09 -10.73 3.86
N GLU A 320 31.38 -9.44 3.97
CA GLU A 320 32.69 -8.84 3.68
C GLU A 320 33.69 -8.94 4.85
N ARG A 321 33.35 -9.66 5.93
CA ARG A 321 34.14 -9.81 7.16
C ARG A 321 34.40 -8.49 7.91
N ARG A 322 33.57 -7.47 7.69
CA ARG A 322 33.61 -6.16 8.37
C ARG A 322 32.71 -6.17 9.60
N PHE A 323 33.02 -7.05 10.54
CA PHE A 323 32.14 -7.36 11.68
C PHE A 323 31.93 -6.18 12.62
N GLU A 324 32.95 -5.35 12.83
CA GLU A 324 32.89 -4.20 13.73
C GLU A 324 31.80 -3.22 13.26
N GLU A 325 31.81 -2.85 11.98
CA GLU A 325 30.81 -1.97 11.38
C GLU A 325 29.42 -2.62 11.37
N ALA A 326 29.35 -3.94 11.12
CA ALA A 326 28.09 -4.68 11.18
C ALA A 326 27.47 -4.69 12.60
N ILE A 327 28.30 -4.85 13.64
CA ILE A 327 27.88 -4.79 15.05
C ILE A 327 27.40 -3.39 15.42
N GLU A 328 28.12 -2.34 14.99
CA GLU A 328 27.71 -0.95 15.22
C GLU A 328 26.32 -0.66 14.64
N ILE A 329 26.07 -1.06 13.39
CA ILE A 329 24.78 -0.89 12.73
C ILE A 329 23.69 -1.75 13.40
N CYS A 330 24.02 -2.95 13.87
CA CYS A 330 23.10 -3.80 14.63
C CYS A 330 22.67 -3.13 15.94
N PHE A 331 23.60 -2.52 16.67
CA PHE A 331 23.25 -1.76 17.88
C PHE A 331 22.50 -0.48 17.59
N ASP A 332 22.78 0.22 16.48
CA ASP A 332 21.97 1.35 16.04
C ASP A 332 20.52 0.91 15.76
N MET A 333 20.32 -0.22 15.07
CA MET A 333 18.98 -0.80 14.83
C MET A 333 18.23 -1.03 16.15
N LEU A 334 18.89 -1.63 17.15
CA LEU A 334 18.33 -1.87 18.48
C LEU A 334 18.02 -0.58 19.24
N CYS A 335 18.90 0.44 19.19
CA CYS A 335 18.63 1.75 19.82
C CYS A 335 17.43 2.48 19.17
N ASN A 336 17.10 2.17 17.90
CA ASN A 336 15.88 2.65 17.25
C ASN A 336 14.67 1.72 17.47
N SER A 337 14.68 0.88 18.51
CA SER A 337 13.59 -0.03 18.89
C SER A 337 13.18 -1.02 17.80
N MET A 338 14.14 -1.42 16.94
CA MET A 338 13.96 -2.45 15.92
C MET A 338 14.84 -3.64 16.25
N ALA A 339 14.26 -4.85 16.20
CA ALA A 339 15.01 -6.09 16.41
C ALA A 339 15.45 -6.69 15.07
N PRO A 340 16.74 -7.05 14.91
CA PRO A 340 17.20 -7.95 13.85
C PRO A 340 16.40 -9.25 13.82
N ASP A 341 16.27 -9.84 12.63
CA ASP A 341 15.67 -11.17 12.50
C ASP A 341 16.69 -12.26 12.85
N LEU A 342 16.21 -13.49 13.03
CA LEU A 342 17.06 -14.62 13.39
C LEU A 342 18.19 -14.84 12.38
N LEU A 343 17.92 -14.61 11.09
CA LEU A 343 18.92 -14.75 10.03
C LEU A 343 20.03 -13.72 10.20
N THR A 344 19.70 -12.45 10.42
CA THR A 344 20.67 -11.37 10.61
C THR A 344 21.58 -11.64 11.81
N TYR A 345 21.00 -12.08 12.94
CA TYR A 345 21.79 -12.49 14.10
C TYR A 345 22.73 -13.65 13.79
N ARG A 346 22.20 -14.69 13.13
CA ARG A 346 22.97 -15.87 12.75
C ARG A 346 24.13 -15.52 11.82
N THR A 347 23.89 -14.69 10.80
CA THR A 347 24.92 -14.26 9.86
C THR A 347 26.09 -13.56 10.55
N LEU A 348 25.79 -12.70 11.53
CA LEU A 348 26.82 -11.97 12.28
C LEU A 348 27.60 -12.91 13.21
N LEU A 349 26.89 -13.73 13.98
CA LEU A 349 27.46 -14.62 15.00
C LEU A 349 28.24 -15.79 14.40
N GLU A 350 27.67 -16.50 13.43
CA GLU A 350 28.39 -17.59 12.74
C GLU A 350 29.56 -17.04 11.91
N GLY A 351 29.43 -15.82 11.37
CA GLY A 351 30.51 -15.17 10.64
C GLY A 351 31.75 -14.96 11.53
N LEU A 352 31.56 -14.51 12.77
CA LEU A 352 32.65 -14.39 13.75
C LEU A 352 33.29 -15.75 14.09
N CYS A 353 32.49 -16.78 14.33
CA CYS A 353 33.01 -18.12 14.59
C CYS A 353 33.84 -18.68 13.43
N ARG A 354 33.39 -18.49 12.18
CA ARG A 354 34.15 -18.95 11.00
C ARG A 354 35.51 -18.26 10.83
N GLU A 355 35.70 -17.08 11.41
CA GLU A 355 37.00 -16.40 11.45
C GLU A 355 37.82 -16.75 12.71
N GLY A 356 37.39 -17.74 13.51
CA GLY A 356 38.06 -18.14 14.75
C GLY A 356 37.87 -17.15 15.91
N ARG A 357 36.89 -16.24 15.82
CA ARG A 357 36.58 -15.21 16.82
C ARG A 357 35.46 -15.66 17.76
N ASP A 358 35.52 -16.91 18.23
CA ASP A 358 34.43 -17.52 19.01
C ASP A 358 34.09 -16.75 20.28
N SER A 359 35.12 -16.33 21.02
CA SER A 359 34.95 -15.56 22.26
C SER A 359 34.15 -14.27 22.02
N GLU A 360 34.45 -13.57 20.92
CA GLU A 360 33.72 -12.36 20.53
C GLU A 360 32.29 -12.66 20.11
N ALA A 361 32.03 -13.81 19.49
CA ALA A 361 30.69 -14.24 19.13
C ALA A 361 29.83 -14.53 20.38
N PHE A 362 30.38 -15.21 21.39
CA PHE A 362 29.68 -15.44 22.66
C PHE A 362 29.43 -14.12 23.43
N ASP A 363 30.46 -13.26 23.54
CA ASP A 363 30.33 -11.94 24.17
C ASP A 363 29.24 -11.10 23.47
N LEU A 364 29.21 -11.12 22.14
CA LEU A 364 28.21 -10.41 21.36
C LEU A 364 26.80 -10.96 21.58
N LEU A 365 26.62 -12.29 21.62
CA LEU A 365 25.32 -12.90 21.88
C LEU A 365 24.77 -12.48 23.26
N ASP A 366 25.62 -12.43 24.28
CA ASP A 366 25.24 -11.96 25.61
C ASP A 366 24.87 -10.46 25.62
N GLU A 367 25.63 -9.62 24.91
CA GLU A 367 25.29 -8.20 24.76
C GLU A 367 23.98 -7.98 23.99
N LEU A 368 23.74 -8.77 22.94
CA LEU A 368 22.48 -8.74 22.19
C LEU A 368 21.31 -9.12 23.09
N ARG A 369 21.44 -10.15 23.93
CA ARG A 369 20.40 -10.52 24.89
C ARG A 369 20.08 -9.41 25.90
N LYS A 370 21.09 -8.64 26.33
CA LYS A 370 20.90 -7.53 27.26
C LYS A 370 20.18 -6.34 26.61
N ARG A 371 20.44 -6.08 25.33
CA ARG A 371 19.92 -4.91 24.61
C ARG A 371 18.60 -5.17 23.91
N ASP A 372 18.44 -6.34 23.30
CA ASP A 372 17.22 -6.75 22.62
C ASP A 372 16.22 -7.36 23.60
N LYS A 373 15.33 -6.50 24.13
CA LYS A 373 14.25 -6.93 25.01
C LYS A 373 13.21 -7.83 24.32
N LEU A 374 13.22 -7.90 22.98
CA LEU A 374 12.30 -8.72 22.20
C LEU A 374 12.89 -10.10 21.86
N MET A 375 14.18 -10.32 22.14
CA MET A 375 14.82 -11.62 21.93
C MET A 375 14.19 -12.66 22.86
N ASN A 376 13.37 -13.54 22.27
CA ASN A 376 12.76 -14.63 23.02
C ASN A 376 13.78 -15.74 23.34
N GLU A 377 13.47 -16.55 24.35
CA GLU A 377 14.33 -17.63 24.84
C GLU A 377 14.65 -18.66 23.74
N LYS A 378 13.69 -18.93 22.85
CA LYS A 378 13.87 -19.86 21.73
C LYS A 378 14.95 -19.36 20.77
N THR A 379 14.89 -18.11 20.34
CA THR A 379 15.88 -17.47 19.47
C THR A 379 17.25 -17.49 20.12
N PHE A 380 17.36 -17.09 21.39
CA PHE A 380 18.63 -17.12 22.12
C PHE A 380 19.22 -18.54 22.15
N LYS A 381 18.41 -19.55 22.50
CA LYS A 381 18.86 -20.96 22.54
C LYS A 381 19.29 -21.46 21.17
N THR A 382 18.56 -21.09 20.11
CA THR A 382 18.93 -21.43 18.73
C THR A 382 20.28 -20.82 18.35
N LEU A 383 20.51 -19.55 18.66
CA LEU A 383 21.79 -18.88 18.38
C LEU A 383 22.94 -19.49 19.20
N LEU A 384 22.74 -19.72 20.50
CA LEU A 384 23.75 -20.32 21.38
C LEU A 384 24.16 -21.73 20.91
N ASN A 385 23.18 -22.57 20.56
CA ASN A 385 23.46 -23.89 20.02
C ASN A 385 24.23 -23.80 18.69
N GLY A 386 23.89 -22.84 17.82
CA GLY A 386 24.59 -22.59 16.57
C GLY A 386 26.07 -22.25 16.79
N LEU A 387 26.37 -21.38 17.77
CA LEU A 387 27.75 -21.03 18.13
C LEU A 387 28.56 -22.26 18.57
N HIS A 388 27.99 -23.12 19.41
CA HIS A 388 28.66 -24.34 19.87
C HIS A 388 28.94 -25.36 18.75
N THR A 389 28.13 -25.36 17.68
CA THR A 389 28.35 -26.26 16.54
C THR A 389 29.42 -25.74 15.58
N VAL A 390 29.51 -24.42 15.37
CA VAL A 390 30.47 -23.84 14.41
C VAL A 390 31.87 -23.74 15.00
N GLY A 391 32.03 -23.47 16.30
CA GLY A 391 33.35 -23.39 16.94
C GLY A 391 34.03 -24.75 17.22
N ARG A 392 33.54 -25.86 16.63
CA ARG A 392 34.10 -27.21 16.78
C ARG A 392 34.65 -27.82 15.49
N ASP A 393 34.44 -27.14 14.35
CA ASP A 393 35.03 -27.46 13.04
C ASP A 393 36.27 -26.59 12.81
#